data_AF-A0A813YMC7-F1
#
_entry.id   AF-A0A813YMC7-F1
#
_cell.length_a   1.000
_cell.length_b   1.000
_cell.length_c   1.000
_cell.angle_alpha   90.00
_cell.angle_beta   90.00
_cell.angle_gamma   90.00
#
_symmetry.space_group_name_H-M   'P 1'
#
loop_
_entity.id
_entity.type
_entity.pdbx_description
1 polymer ?
#
loop_
_entity_poly.entity_id
_entity_poly.type
_entity_poly.pdbx_seq_one_letter_code
_entity_poly.pdbx_strand_id
1 'polypeptide(L)'
;MYAITPPSNNPFTSQFRFMNIRHLGIYFPVDATFMSIIPRFDQLVSLEVAPYDSNHDFDYYAELQALLDRAPLLYSLIFRCWSRTSARITPIEYSNSSVRRLDVQNIDQCYNPEQCVALIRSSWALQCQVLCIAVENRLSILDLINAMTQLRLLNVLCQDDPWNTDEHNQSSSKEDELIGWLQHHVPATFAIVRNAEKSFNYDFKSCYSILIWIG
;
A
#
# COMPACT_ATOMS: atom_id res chain seq x y z
N MET A 1 46.69 8.47 39.42
CA MET A 1 45.73 8.80 38.34
C MET A 1 44.44 8.09 38.67
N TYR A 2 43.42 8.84 39.10
CA TYR A 2 42.11 8.27 39.38
C TYR A 2 41.28 8.32 38.10
N ALA A 3 40.87 7.15 37.59
CA ALA A 3 39.91 7.06 36.52
C ALA A 3 38.53 7.42 37.07
N ILE A 4 38.03 8.59 36.68
CA ILE A 4 36.65 9.00 36.94
C ILE A 4 35.79 8.30 35.89
N THR A 5 35.14 7.20 36.26
CA THR A 5 34.03 6.66 35.47
C THR A 5 32.85 7.64 35.55
N PRO A 6 32.25 8.05 34.42
CA PRO A 6 31.05 8.88 34.46
C PRO A 6 29.91 8.06 35.07
N PRO A 7 29.02 8.69 35.87
CA PRO A 7 27.88 8.00 36.45
C PRO A 7 26.91 7.61 35.32
N SER A 8 26.89 6.32 34.99
CA SER A 8 25.93 5.69 34.10
C SER A 8 24.59 5.52 34.82
N ASN A 9 23.80 6.58 34.94
CA ASN A 9 22.43 6.48 35.42
C ASN A 9 21.60 7.56 34.71
N ASN A 10 21.09 7.25 33.51
CA ASN A 10 19.91 7.91 32.98
C ASN A 10 18.69 7.10 33.45
N PRO A 11 17.98 7.50 34.53
CA PRO A 11 16.88 6.73 35.11
C PRO A 11 15.54 6.98 34.41
N PHE A 12 15.53 7.60 33.22
CA PHE A 12 14.32 8.02 32.52
C PHE A 12 14.15 7.40 31.13
N THR A 13 14.60 6.16 30.93
CA THR A 13 14.02 5.33 29.86
C THR A 13 12.72 4.72 30.35
N SER A 14 11.78 5.55 30.81
CA SER A 14 10.38 5.15 30.93
C SER A 14 9.94 4.74 29.53
N GLN A 15 9.90 3.43 29.30
CA GLN A 15 9.61 2.83 28.02
C GLN A 15 8.17 3.20 27.65
N PHE A 16 8.01 4.23 26.83
CA PHE A 16 6.70 4.69 26.39
C PHE A 16 6.05 3.57 25.57
N ARG A 17 4.99 2.99 26.13
CA ARG A 17 4.17 1.99 25.42
C ARG A 17 2.96 2.68 24.84
N PHE A 18 2.88 2.73 23.52
CA PHE A 18 1.72 3.22 22.80
C PHE A 18 0.69 2.10 22.66
N MET A 19 0.06 1.75 23.77
CA MET A 19 -0.87 0.61 23.80
C MET A 19 -2.09 0.80 22.91
N ASN A 20 -2.48 2.03 22.55
CA ASN A 20 -3.75 2.28 21.87
C ASN A 20 -3.61 2.80 20.42
N ILE A 21 -2.38 2.88 19.89
CA ILE A 21 -2.18 3.31 18.50
C ILE A 21 -2.43 2.13 17.58
N ARG A 22 -3.58 2.15 16.90
CA ARG A 22 -3.95 1.15 15.88
C ARG A 22 -3.66 1.61 14.45
N HIS A 23 -3.57 2.92 14.25
CA HIS A 23 -3.30 3.55 12.97
C HIS A 23 -2.20 4.59 13.17
N LEU A 24 -1.15 4.54 12.36
CA LEU A 24 -0.03 5.48 12.38
C LEU A 24 0.22 5.99 10.98
N GLY A 25 0.25 7.31 10.80
CA GLY A 25 0.77 7.97 9.61
C GLY A 25 2.15 8.54 9.93
N ILE A 26 3.13 8.31 9.07
CA ILE A 26 4.50 8.79 9.26
C ILE A 26 5.12 9.28 7.96
N TYR A 27 5.93 10.32 8.06
CA TYR A 27 6.71 10.85 6.96
C TYR A 27 8.16 10.38 7.08
N PHE A 28 8.78 10.06 5.94
CA PHE A 28 10.18 9.72 5.86
C PHE A 28 11.05 10.93 5.47
N PRO A 29 12.29 11.04 5.99
CA PRO A 29 12.93 10.13 6.94
C PRO A 29 12.31 10.24 8.33
N VAL A 30 12.29 9.12 9.06
CA VAL A 30 11.77 9.07 10.43
C VAL A 30 12.79 9.66 11.38
N ASP A 31 12.33 10.53 12.27
CA ASP A 31 13.16 11.09 13.33
C ASP A 31 13.79 9.96 14.20
N ALA A 32 15.11 10.01 14.36
CA ALA A 32 15.84 8.99 15.12
C ALA A 32 15.41 8.97 16.61
N THR A 33 15.00 10.12 17.17
CA THR A 33 14.49 10.21 18.54
C THR A 33 13.17 9.45 18.65
N PHE A 34 12.25 9.64 17.71
CA PHE A 34 11.01 8.85 17.61
C PHE A 34 11.30 7.34 17.58
N MET A 35 12.23 6.91 16.73
CA MET A 35 12.64 5.50 16.66
C MET A 35 13.37 5.01 17.92
N SER A 36 13.97 5.89 18.73
CA SER A 36 14.58 5.49 20.01
C SER A 36 13.54 5.35 21.14
N ILE A 37 12.48 6.16 21.11
CA ILE A 37 11.47 6.23 22.16
C ILE A 37 10.46 5.09 22.05
N ILE A 38 10.13 4.67 20.82
CA ILE A 38 9.07 3.70 20.56
C ILE A 38 9.65 2.35 20.15
N PRO A 39 9.92 1.45 21.09
CA PRO A 39 10.56 0.17 20.78
C PRO A 39 9.64 -0.78 20.01
N ARG A 40 8.32 -0.69 20.22
CA ARG A 40 7.33 -1.62 19.66
C ARG A 40 5.97 -0.96 19.48
N PHE A 41 5.23 -1.45 18.49
CA PHE A 41 3.87 -1.08 18.13
C PHE A 41 2.95 -2.31 18.22
N ASP A 42 2.72 -2.80 19.45
CA ASP A 42 2.06 -4.09 19.67
C ASP A 42 0.59 -4.14 19.23
N GLN A 43 -0.07 -2.99 19.01
CA GLN A 43 -1.46 -2.92 18.53
C GLN A 43 -1.63 -2.22 17.18
N LEU A 44 -0.53 -1.89 16.49
CA LEU A 44 -0.61 -1.20 15.21
C LEU A 44 -1.13 -2.15 14.13
N VAL A 45 -2.28 -1.81 13.56
CA VAL A 45 -2.97 -2.57 12.52
C VAL A 45 -2.79 -1.92 11.14
N SER A 46 -2.61 -0.61 11.09
CA SER A 46 -2.45 0.14 9.84
C SER A 46 -1.29 1.13 9.95
N LEU A 47 -0.43 1.12 8.93
CA LEU A 47 0.68 2.05 8.78
C LEU A 47 0.52 2.77 7.44
N GLU A 48 0.53 4.09 7.49
CA GLU A 48 0.55 4.96 6.33
C GLU A 48 1.90 5.66 6.28
N VAL A 49 2.56 5.58 5.14
CA VAL A 49 3.90 6.15 4.93
C VAL A 49 3.90 7.09 3.74
N ALA A 50 4.62 8.20 3.89
CA ALA A 50 4.80 9.19 2.84
C ALA A 50 6.25 9.71 2.86
N PRO A 51 6.85 10.10 1.74
CA PRO A 51 8.06 10.90 1.76
C PRO A 51 7.76 12.33 2.23
N TYR A 52 8.67 12.95 2.99
CA TYR A 52 8.56 14.36 3.36
C TYR A 52 8.81 15.28 2.15
N ASP A 53 9.72 14.87 1.25
CA ASP A 53 10.01 15.57 0.00
C ASP A 53 9.97 14.59 -1.18
N SER A 54 9.10 14.87 -2.16
CA SER A 54 8.95 14.09 -3.38
C SER A 54 10.15 14.16 -4.33
N ASN A 55 11.05 15.14 -4.13
CA ASN A 55 12.18 15.40 -5.01
C ASN A 55 13.46 14.66 -4.60
N HIS A 56 13.45 13.96 -3.46
CA HIS A 56 14.61 13.25 -2.97
C HIS A 56 14.42 11.73 -3.02
N ASP A 57 15.23 11.08 -3.88
CA ASP A 57 15.43 9.63 -3.93
C ASP A 57 16.25 9.16 -2.70
N PHE A 58 15.72 9.31 -1.50
CA PHE A 58 16.30 8.66 -0.32
C PHE A 58 15.90 7.17 -0.30
N ASP A 59 16.84 6.35 0.13
CA ASP A 59 16.61 4.94 0.40
C ASP A 59 15.90 4.80 1.77
N TYR A 60 14.57 4.86 1.75
CA TYR A 60 13.72 4.75 2.94
C TYR A 60 13.51 3.30 3.40
N TYR A 61 14.11 2.31 2.73
CA TYR A 61 13.77 0.90 2.93
C TYR A 61 14.22 0.37 4.28
N ALA A 62 15.41 0.78 4.74
CA ALA A 62 15.91 0.38 6.05
C ALA A 62 15.00 0.89 7.18
N GLU A 63 14.49 2.12 7.05
CA GLU A 63 13.61 2.72 8.04
C GLU A 63 12.21 2.09 8.01
N LEU A 64 11.67 1.82 6.82
CA LEU A 64 10.42 1.08 6.68
C LEU A 64 10.52 -0.33 7.27
N GLN A 65 11.58 -1.09 6.96
CA GLN A 65 11.80 -2.41 7.54
C GLN A 65 11.88 -2.32 9.08
N ALA A 66 12.61 -1.34 9.62
CA ALA A 66 12.70 -1.14 11.06
C ALA A 66 11.34 -0.81 11.72
N LEU A 67 10.44 -0.10 11.03
CA LEU A 67 9.08 0.12 11.49
C LEU A 67 8.24 -1.17 11.42
N LEU A 68 8.35 -1.91 10.33
CA LEU A 68 7.63 -3.17 10.12
C LEU A 68 8.02 -4.22 11.16
N ASP A 69 9.30 -4.34 11.51
CA ASP A 69 9.80 -5.28 12.52
C ASP A 69 9.25 -4.98 13.93
N ARG A 70 8.84 -3.73 14.16
CA ARG A 70 8.27 -3.28 15.43
C ARG A 70 6.75 -3.43 15.50
N ALA A 71 6.09 -3.74 14.39
CA ALA A 71 4.64 -3.80 14.25
C ALA A 71 4.17 -5.22 13.88
N PRO A 72 4.18 -6.18 14.82
CA PRO A 72 3.89 -7.59 14.54
C PRO A 72 2.44 -7.89 14.15
N LEU A 73 1.51 -6.96 14.42
CA LEU A 73 0.09 -7.09 14.08
C LEU A 73 -0.31 -6.22 12.87
N LEU A 74 0.68 -5.68 12.14
CA LEU A 74 0.42 -4.78 11.04
C LEU A 74 -0.28 -5.52 9.90
N TYR A 75 -1.54 -5.17 9.67
CA TYR A 75 -2.36 -5.78 8.64
C TYR A 75 -2.36 -4.97 7.34
N SER A 76 -2.35 -3.64 7.45
CA SER A 76 -2.49 -2.69 6.33
C SER A 76 -1.29 -1.78 6.21
N LEU A 77 -0.74 -1.67 5.00
CA LEU A 77 0.35 -0.77 4.65
C LEU A 77 -0.09 0.13 3.49
N ILE A 78 -0.01 1.44 3.69
CA ILE A 78 -0.48 2.45 2.74
C ILE A 78 0.69 3.36 2.35
N PHE A 79 0.92 3.51 1.05
CA PHE A 79 1.97 4.33 0.46
C PHE A 79 1.35 5.58 -0.16
N ARG A 80 1.55 6.75 0.46
CA ARG A 80 1.11 8.05 -0.08
C ARG A 80 2.24 8.71 -0.84
N CYS A 81 1.95 9.19 -2.05
CA CYS A 81 2.84 10.05 -2.84
C CYS A 81 4.25 9.46 -3.03
N TRP A 82 4.39 8.13 -3.06
CA TRP A 82 5.68 7.47 -3.27
C TRP A 82 6.15 7.73 -4.72
N SER A 83 7.38 8.24 -4.88
CA SER A 83 7.80 9.10 -6.00
C SER A 83 7.59 8.57 -7.43
N ARG A 84 7.61 9.51 -8.39
CA ARG A 84 7.57 9.30 -9.85
C ARG A 84 8.65 8.36 -10.41
N THR A 85 9.78 8.27 -9.73
CA THR A 85 10.97 7.49 -10.11
C THR A 85 10.98 6.06 -9.56
N SER A 86 9.94 5.66 -8.79
CA SER A 86 9.91 4.40 -8.06
C SER A 86 9.62 3.17 -8.94
N ALA A 87 10.54 2.90 -9.87
CA ALA A 87 10.81 1.54 -10.36
C ALA A 87 11.29 0.60 -9.23
N ARG A 88 11.46 1.11 -8.00
CA ARG A 88 12.11 0.46 -6.86
C ARG A 88 11.18 -0.11 -5.80
N ILE A 89 9.87 -0.22 -6.04
CA ILE A 89 9.02 -1.05 -5.16
C ILE A 89 9.34 -2.57 -5.35
N THR A 90 10.29 -2.88 -6.25
CA THR A 90 10.96 -4.18 -6.49
C THR A 90 11.79 -4.72 -5.31
N PRO A 91 12.01 -6.05 -5.30
CA PRO A 91 11.54 -6.95 -4.27
C PRO A 91 12.38 -6.86 -3.00
N ILE A 92 11.86 -6.16 -2.01
CA ILE A 92 12.45 -6.25 -0.68
C ILE A 92 11.85 -7.49 -0.02
N GLU A 93 12.73 -8.29 0.55
CA GLU A 93 12.41 -9.42 1.41
C GLU A 93 11.84 -8.90 2.74
N TYR A 94 10.76 -8.13 2.69
CA TYR A 94 10.07 -7.69 3.88
C TYR A 94 9.57 -8.92 4.61
N SER A 95 10.15 -9.14 5.79
CA SER A 95 9.88 -10.27 6.68
C SER A 95 8.51 -10.21 7.36
N ASN A 96 7.80 -9.09 7.25
CA ASN A 96 6.56 -8.90 7.98
C ASN A 96 5.42 -9.71 7.34
N SER A 97 5.26 -10.91 7.88
CA SER A 97 4.25 -11.87 7.46
C SER A 97 2.82 -11.52 7.88
N SER A 98 2.55 -10.38 8.55
CA SER A 98 1.20 -9.99 8.95
C SER A 98 0.52 -9.05 7.96
N VAL A 99 1.27 -8.40 7.06
CA VAL A 99 0.67 -7.49 6.07
C VAL A 99 -0.15 -8.29 5.06
N ARG A 100 -1.43 -7.93 4.95
CA ARG A 100 -2.41 -8.56 4.05
C ARG A 100 -3.14 -7.53 3.19
N ARG A 101 -3.06 -6.25 3.54
CA ARG A 101 -3.59 -5.16 2.74
C ARG A 101 -2.46 -4.22 2.33
N LEU A 102 -2.36 -4.00 1.03
CA LEU A 102 -1.41 -3.09 0.43
C LEU A 102 -2.18 -2.02 -0.34
N ASP A 103 -1.93 -0.76 -0.02
CA ASP A 103 -2.47 0.37 -0.74
C ASP A 103 -1.33 1.20 -1.31
N VAL A 104 -1.21 1.17 -2.63
CA VAL A 104 -0.17 1.86 -3.40
C VAL A 104 -0.79 2.84 -4.40
N GLN A 105 -2.02 3.27 -4.15
CA GLN A 105 -2.66 4.28 -4.99
C GLN A 105 -1.92 5.61 -4.85
N ASN A 106 -1.21 6.00 -5.91
CA ASN A 106 -0.63 7.31 -6.04
C ASN A 106 -1.60 8.22 -6.82
N ILE A 107 -1.79 9.44 -6.34
CA ILE A 107 -2.73 10.42 -6.91
C ILE A 107 -2.28 10.81 -8.33
N ASP A 108 -0.97 10.92 -8.55
CA ASP A 108 -0.41 11.52 -9.77
C ASP A 108 0.25 10.50 -10.70
N GLN A 109 0.18 9.20 -10.40
CA GLN A 109 0.86 8.18 -11.18
C GLN A 109 0.16 6.82 -11.14
N CYS A 110 0.06 6.21 -12.32
CA CYS A 110 -0.34 4.83 -12.48
C CYS A 110 0.90 3.93 -12.60
N TYR A 111 0.80 2.71 -12.10
CA TYR A 111 1.82 1.69 -12.27
C TYR A 111 1.86 1.22 -13.72
N ASN A 112 3.04 1.34 -14.33
CA ASN A 112 3.27 0.76 -15.64
C ASN A 112 3.40 -0.78 -15.56
N PRO A 113 3.43 -1.50 -16.69
CA PRO A 113 3.54 -2.96 -16.70
C PRO A 113 4.79 -3.49 -15.97
N GLU A 114 5.93 -2.81 -16.08
CA GLU A 114 7.20 -3.23 -15.45
C GLU A 114 7.12 -3.13 -13.92
N GLN A 115 6.50 -2.06 -13.41
CA GLN A 115 6.23 -1.86 -11.99
C GLN A 115 5.20 -2.85 -11.46
N CYS A 116 4.22 -3.25 -12.26
CA CYS A 116 3.29 -4.31 -11.88
C CYS A 116 4.00 -5.67 -11.76
N VAL A 117 4.87 -6.01 -12.73
CA VAL A 117 5.71 -7.23 -12.65
C VAL A 117 6.64 -7.20 -11.44
N ALA A 118 7.20 -6.03 -11.13
CA ALA A 118 8.01 -5.81 -9.93
C ALA A 118 7.22 -6.11 -8.65
N LEU A 119 6.00 -5.58 -8.54
CA LEU A 119 5.11 -5.81 -7.41
C LEU A 119 4.75 -7.29 -7.28
N ILE A 120 4.40 -7.94 -8.39
CA ILE A 120 4.06 -9.38 -8.45
C ILE A 120 5.22 -10.25 -7.93
N ARG A 121 6.46 -9.86 -8.21
CA ARG A 121 7.67 -10.58 -7.74
C ARG A 121 8.05 -10.27 -6.30
N SER A 122 7.39 -9.30 -5.66
CA SER A 122 7.68 -8.95 -4.27
C SER A 122 7.14 -9.99 -3.28
N SER A 123 7.73 -10.02 -2.09
CA SER A 123 7.25 -10.84 -0.96
C SER A 123 5.80 -10.50 -0.57
N TRP A 124 5.37 -9.25 -0.78
CA TRP A 124 4.01 -8.81 -0.48
C TRP A 124 2.97 -9.50 -1.36
N ALA A 125 3.28 -9.76 -2.64
CA ALA A 125 2.37 -10.42 -3.56
C ALA A 125 1.96 -11.83 -3.10
N LEU A 126 2.85 -12.52 -2.39
CA LEU A 126 2.60 -13.89 -1.91
C LEU A 126 1.53 -13.97 -0.82
N GLN A 127 1.28 -12.87 -0.11
CA GLN A 127 0.39 -12.86 1.05
C GLN A 127 -0.68 -11.77 1.02
N CYS A 128 -0.60 -10.83 0.08
CA CYS A 128 -1.56 -9.76 -0.08
C CYS A 128 -2.94 -10.33 -0.43
N GLN A 129 -3.93 -9.98 0.37
CA GLN A 129 -5.34 -10.31 0.20
C GLN A 129 -6.15 -9.12 -0.34
N VAL A 130 -5.72 -7.90 -0.04
CA VAL A 130 -6.37 -6.67 -0.49
C VAL A 130 -5.33 -5.77 -1.13
N LEU A 131 -5.47 -5.52 -2.43
CA LEU A 131 -4.62 -4.59 -3.15
C LEU A 131 -5.45 -3.38 -3.60
N CYS A 132 -5.01 -2.18 -3.21
CA CYS A 132 -5.45 -0.94 -3.84
C CYS A 132 -4.31 -0.42 -4.72
N ILE A 133 -4.55 -0.24 -6.02
CA ILE A 133 -3.52 0.18 -6.98
C ILE A 133 -4.11 1.03 -8.11
N ALA A 134 -3.32 1.94 -8.66
CA ALA A 134 -3.60 2.58 -9.93
C ALA A 134 -2.66 1.99 -11.00
N VAL A 135 -3.16 1.58 -12.16
CA VAL A 135 -2.38 0.94 -13.24
C VAL A 135 -2.62 1.64 -14.57
N GLU A 136 -1.61 1.64 -15.44
CA GLU A 136 -1.72 2.28 -16.75
C GLU A 136 -2.64 1.48 -17.68
N ASN A 137 -2.48 0.15 -17.66
CA ASN A 137 -3.06 -0.74 -18.65
C ASN A 137 -3.93 -1.84 -18.01
N ARG A 138 -5.05 -2.17 -18.67
CA ARG A 138 -5.93 -3.28 -18.27
C ARG A 138 -5.24 -4.64 -18.20
N LEU A 139 -4.25 -4.89 -19.07
CA LEU A 139 -3.48 -6.14 -19.04
C LEU A 139 -2.76 -6.35 -17.70
N SER A 140 -2.30 -5.27 -17.06
CA SER A 140 -1.64 -5.36 -15.76
C SER A 140 -2.59 -5.80 -14.64
N ILE A 141 -3.90 -5.53 -14.77
CA ILE A 141 -4.92 -6.06 -13.85
C ILE A 141 -4.93 -7.58 -13.91
N LEU A 142 -4.87 -8.14 -15.12
CA LEU A 142 -4.88 -9.59 -15.32
C LEU A 142 -3.61 -10.24 -14.77
N ASP A 143 -2.45 -9.63 -15.02
CA ASP A 143 -1.19 -10.12 -14.48
C ASP A 143 -1.19 -10.15 -12.96
N LEU A 144 -1.74 -9.10 -12.32
CA LEU A 144 -1.87 -9.02 -10.86
C LEU A 144 -2.79 -10.12 -10.32
N ILE A 145 -3.98 -10.31 -10.90
CA ILE A 145 -4.94 -11.32 -10.47
C ILE A 145 -4.36 -12.73 -10.61
N ASN A 146 -3.72 -13.04 -11.74
CA ASN A 146 -3.19 -14.36 -12.02
C ASN A 146 -2.00 -14.72 -11.12
N ALA A 147 -1.18 -13.73 -10.76
CA ALA A 147 0.04 -13.98 -10.01
C ALA A 147 -0.13 -13.88 -8.48
N MET A 148 -1.02 -13.01 -7.98
CA MET A 148 -1.24 -12.79 -6.56
C MET A 148 -2.29 -13.77 -6.01
N THR A 149 -1.89 -15.03 -5.85
CA THR A 149 -2.82 -16.14 -5.53
C THR A 149 -3.62 -16.00 -4.22
N GLN A 150 -3.19 -15.15 -3.29
CA GLN A 150 -3.91 -14.87 -2.03
C GLN A 150 -4.86 -13.68 -2.14
N LEU A 151 -4.84 -12.96 -3.25
CA LEU A 151 -5.64 -11.77 -3.47
C LEU A 151 -7.13 -12.15 -3.47
N ARG A 152 -7.92 -11.38 -2.74
CA ARG A 152 -9.39 -11.55 -2.59
C ARG A 152 -10.14 -10.29 -2.97
N LEU A 153 -9.49 -9.14 -2.83
CA LEU A 153 -10.05 -7.84 -3.19
C LEU A 153 -9.00 -7.06 -3.98
N LEU A 154 -9.35 -6.68 -5.20
CA LEU A 154 -8.58 -5.75 -6.02
C LEU A 154 -9.38 -4.47 -6.20
N ASN A 155 -8.91 -3.39 -5.59
CA ASN A 155 -9.41 -2.04 -5.84
C ASN A 155 -8.48 -1.34 -6.82
N VAL A 156 -8.93 -1.18 -8.06
CA VAL A 156 -8.08 -0.71 -9.15
C VAL A 156 -8.64 0.53 -9.83
N LEU A 157 -7.74 1.50 -10.04
CA LEU A 157 -7.91 2.60 -10.99
C LEU A 157 -7.09 2.27 -12.23
N CYS A 158 -7.69 2.34 -13.42
CA CYS A 158 -7.02 1.96 -14.67
C CYS A 158 -7.04 3.13 -15.65
N GLN A 159 -5.88 3.59 -16.12
CA GLN A 159 -5.79 4.82 -16.90
C GLN A 159 -6.36 4.67 -18.33
N ASP A 160 -6.05 3.56 -19.00
CA ASP A 160 -6.54 3.22 -20.34
C ASP A 160 -7.99 2.69 -20.35
N ASP A 161 -8.70 2.83 -19.24
CA ASP A 161 -10.08 2.40 -19.11
C ASP A 161 -11.02 3.36 -19.82
N PRO A 162 -11.73 2.98 -20.91
CA PRO A 162 -12.74 3.81 -21.55
C PRO A 162 -13.84 4.35 -20.62
N TRP A 163 -14.02 3.76 -19.43
CA TRP A 163 -14.89 4.31 -18.39
C TRP A 163 -14.39 5.67 -17.84
N ASN A 164 -13.09 5.95 -17.93
CA ASN A 164 -12.45 7.16 -17.40
C ASN A 164 -12.38 8.32 -18.40
N THR A 165 -12.76 8.11 -19.67
CA THR A 165 -12.59 9.10 -20.74
C THR A 165 -13.84 9.92 -21.06
N ASP A 166 -15.05 9.49 -20.68
CA ASP A 166 -16.27 10.09 -21.22
C ASP A 166 -17.20 10.70 -20.17
N GLU A 167 -17.15 12.04 -20.06
CA GLU A 167 -18.21 12.86 -19.46
C GLU A 167 -19.53 12.82 -20.26
N HIS A 168 -19.65 12.09 -21.38
CA HIS A 168 -20.77 12.31 -22.30
C HIS A 168 -21.51 11.14 -22.96
N ASN A 169 -21.22 9.86 -22.72
CA ASN A 169 -22.01 8.80 -23.34
C ASN A 169 -22.41 7.66 -22.38
N GLN A 170 -23.43 7.93 -21.55
CA GLN A 170 -24.19 6.91 -20.79
C GLN A 170 -24.98 5.92 -21.67
N SER A 171 -24.76 5.88 -22.98
CA SER A 171 -25.61 5.16 -23.93
C SER A 171 -24.81 4.23 -24.83
N SER A 172 -24.26 3.14 -24.27
CA SER A 172 -24.78 1.81 -24.54
C SER A 172 -24.00 0.79 -23.71
N SER A 173 -24.72 0.10 -22.84
CA SER A 173 -24.30 -0.99 -21.97
C SER A 173 -23.92 -2.26 -22.75
N LYS A 174 -23.10 -2.14 -23.80
CA LYS A 174 -22.38 -3.31 -24.28
C LYS A 174 -21.45 -3.71 -23.16
N GLU A 175 -21.87 -4.76 -22.47
CA GLU A 175 -21.20 -5.47 -21.39
C GLU A 175 -19.73 -5.15 -21.38
N ASP A 176 -19.28 -4.51 -20.30
CA ASP A 176 -17.88 -4.19 -20.08
C ASP A 176 -17.09 -5.49 -20.27
N GLU A 177 -16.45 -5.64 -21.43
CA GLU A 177 -15.85 -6.92 -21.86
C GLU A 177 -14.84 -7.42 -20.83
N LEU A 178 -14.19 -6.48 -20.13
CA LEU A 178 -13.30 -6.80 -19.02
C LEU A 178 -14.08 -7.39 -17.84
N ILE A 179 -15.21 -6.81 -17.44
CA ILE A 179 -16.05 -7.37 -16.37
C ILE A 179 -16.60 -8.73 -16.76
N GLY A 180 -17.14 -8.86 -17.97
CA GLY A 180 -17.62 -10.14 -18.47
C GLY A 180 -16.51 -11.19 -18.44
N TRP A 181 -15.32 -10.84 -18.92
CA TRP A 181 -14.16 -11.73 -18.87
C TRP A 181 -13.74 -12.08 -17.44
N LEU A 182 -13.65 -11.09 -16.53
CA LEU A 182 -13.27 -11.30 -15.12
C LEU A 182 -14.26 -12.21 -14.40
N GLN A 183 -15.55 -12.07 -14.65
CA GLN A 183 -16.59 -12.94 -14.09
C GLN A 183 -16.42 -14.40 -14.51
N HIS A 184 -15.87 -14.67 -15.70
CA HIS A 184 -15.66 -16.03 -16.19
C HIS A 184 -14.32 -16.64 -15.75
N HIS A 185 -13.31 -15.82 -15.42
CA HIS A 185 -11.94 -16.30 -15.20
C HIS A 185 -11.47 -16.16 -13.76
N VAL A 186 -12.19 -15.41 -12.92
CA VAL A 186 -11.80 -15.17 -11.53
C VAL A 186 -12.74 -15.95 -10.58
N PRO A 187 -12.21 -16.60 -9.52
CA PRO A 187 -13.05 -17.31 -8.57
C PRO A 187 -14.11 -16.41 -7.92
N ALA A 188 -15.27 -16.98 -7.63
CA ALA A 188 -16.38 -16.41 -6.85
C ALA A 188 -16.00 -15.74 -5.51
N THR A 189 -14.83 -16.10 -4.97
CA THR A 189 -14.34 -15.53 -3.71
C THR A 189 -13.60 -14.21 -3.88
N PHE A 190 -13.52 -13.70 -5.12
CA PHE A 190 -12.75 -12.53 -5.49
C PHE A 190 -13.66 -11.37 -5.84
N ALA A 191 -13.39 -10.20 -5.26
CA ALA A 191 -14.09 -8.97 -5.56
C ALA A 191 -13.17 -8.00 -6.30
N ILE A 192 -13.71 -7.37 -7.34
CA ILE A 192 -13.03 -6.30 -8.07
C ILE A 192 -13.85 -5.03 -7.89
N VAL A 193 -13.18 -4.00 -7.41
CA VAL A 193 -13.73 -2.67 -7.27
C VAL A 193 -13.02 -1.77 -8.27
N ARG A 194 -13.80 -1.16 -9.17
CA ARG A 194 -13.32 -0.11 -10.06
C ARG A 194 -13.69 1.23 -9.46
N ASN A 195 -12.68 2.07 -9.25
CA ASN A 195 -12.88 3.42 -8.78
C ASN A 195 -12.86 4.37 -9.98
N ALA A 196 -13.94 5.14 -10.15
CA ALA A 196 -14.14 6.04 -11.29
C ALA A 196 -13.67 7.49 -11.03
N GLU A 197 -13.29 7.83 -9.80
CA GLU A 197 -12.98 9.22 -9.46
C GLU A 197 -11.50 9.58 -9.62
N LYS A 198 -11.25 10.66 -10.37
CA LYS A 198 -10.00 11.43 -10.35
C LYS A 198 -9.91 12.39 -9.14
N SER A 199 -10.97 12.53 -8.34
CA SER A 199 -10.99 13.42 -7.16
C SER A 199 -10.58 12.68 -5.89
N PHE A 200 -9.28 12.64 -5.63
CA PHE A 200 -8.76 12.19 -4.34
C PHE A 200 -8.98 13.26 -3.26
N ASN A 201 -10.23 13.44 -2.83
CA ASN A 201 -10.52 14.10 -1.55
C ASN A 201 -10.54 13.01 -0.48
N TYR A 202 -9.68 13.16 0.53
CA TYR A 202 -9.29 12.15 1.53
C TYR A 202 -10.41 11.72 2.51
N ASP A 203 -11.67 11.99 2.19
CA ASP A 203 -12.79 11.53 3.00
C ASP A 203 -13.29 10.20 2.43
N PHE A 204 -13.00 9.10 3.14
CA PHE A 204 -13.39 7.71 2.82
C PHE A 204 -14.92 7.48 2.70
N LYS A 205 -15.73 8.53 2.63
CA LYS A 205 -17.20 8.49 2.67
C LYS A 205 -17.89 8.61 1.32
N SER A 206 -17.21 9.00 0.25
CA SER A 206 -17.84 9.10 -1.08
C SER A 206 -16.90 8.65 -2.18
N CYS A 207 -16.71 7.33 -2.32
CA CYS A 207 -16.32 6.77 -3.62
C CYS A 207 -17.57 6.12 -4.20
N TYR A 208 -17.95 6.48 -5.42
CA TYR A 208 -18.80 5.62 -6.24
C TYR A 208 -17.97 4.40 -6.64
N SER A 209 -17.83 3.46 -5.72
CA SER A 209 -17.20 2.17 -5.97
C SER A 209 -18.24 1.24 -6.56
N ILE A 210 -18.05 0.81 -7.81
CA ILE A 210 -18.82 -0.32 -8.32
C ILE A 210 -18.21 -1.56 -7.69
N LEU A 211 -18.89 -2.07 -6.68
CA LEU A 211 -18.50 -3.29 -6.00
C LEU A 211 -19.02 -4.47 -6.82
N ILE A 212 -18.14 -5.10 -7.59
CA ILE A 212 -18.52 -6.25 -8.40
C ILE A 212 -18.25 -7.50 -7.57
N TRP A 213 -19.32 -8.04 -7.00
CA TRP A 213 -19.31 -9.40 -6.47
C TRP A 213 -19.32 -10.36 -7.66
N ILE A 214 -18.20 -11.07 -7.84
CA ILE A 214 -18.15 -12.22 -8.73
C ILE A 214 -18.66 -13.38 -7.85
N GLY A 215 -19.85 -13.91 -8.12
CA GLY A 215 -20.55 -14.87 -7.25
C GLY A 215 -20.10 -16.31 -7.42
#